data_AF-A0A971TF16-F1
#
_entry.id   AF-A0A971TF16-F1
#
_cell.length_a   1.000
_cell.length_b   1.000
_cell.length_c   1.000
_cell.angle_alpha   90.00
_cell.angle_beta   90.00
_cell.angle_gamma   90.00
#
_symmetry.space_group_name_H-M   'P 1'
#
loop_
_entity.id
_entity.type
_entity.pdbx_description
1 polymer ?
#
loop_
_entity_poly.entity_id
_entity_poly.type
_entity_poly.pdbx_seq_one_letter_code
_entity_poly.pdbx_strand_id
1 'polypeptide(L)' 'MGLPEVIVQRLAADGITEPFAIQAATIPDALEGKDVLGRAQTGSGKTLGFGLPL' A
#
# COMPACT_ATOMS: atom_id res chain seq x y z
N MET A 1 -1.53 -8.68 -1.72
CA MET A 1 -0.63 -7.50 -1.70
C MET A 1 0.84 -7.85 -1.44
N GLY A 2 1.21 -9.11 -1.16
CA GLY A 2 2.63 -9.45 -0.92
C GLY A 2 3.22 -8.93 0.40
N LEU A 3 2.41 -8.26 1.24
CA LEU A 3 2.82 -7.72 2.53
C LEU A 3 2.89 -8.83 3.60
N PRO A 4 3.77 -8.69 4.61
CA PRO A 4 3.79 -9.54 5.78
C PRO A 4 2.42 -9.62 6.48
N GLU A 5 2.04 -10.81 6.93
CA GLU A 5 0.73 -11.07 7.53
C GLU A 5 0.45 -10.20 8.76
N VAL A 6 1.46 -9.93 9.59
CA VAL A 6 1.33 -9.07 10.77
C VAL A 6 0.89 -7.64 10.43
N ILE A 7 1.34 -7.11 9.28
CA ILE A 7 0.95 -5.78 8.80
C ILE A 7 -0.50 -5.82 8.34
N VAL A 8 -0.89 -6.84 7.58
CA VAL A 8 -2.26 -7.01 7.08
C VAL A 8 -3.25 -7.13 8.25
N GLN A 9 -2.93 -7.92 9.26
CA GLN A 9 -3.77 -8.06 10.46
C GLN A 9 -3.91 -6.74 11.23
N ARG A 10 -2.83 -5.97 11.36
CA ARG A 10 -2.88 -4.66 12.01
C ARG A 10 -3.75 -3.66 11.24
N LEU A 11 -3.58 -3.59 9.92
CA LEU A 11 -4.40 -2.72 9.06
C LEU A 11 -5.88 -3.09 9.16
N ALA A 12 -6.20 -4.40 9.15
CA ALA A 12 -7.56 -4.88 9.33
C ALA A 12 -8.15 -4.50 10.70
N ALA A 13 -7.35 -4.59 11.78
CA ALA A 13 -7.75 -4.15 13.12
C ALA A 13 -8.03 -2.64 13.19
N ASP A 14 -7.32 -1.85 12.39
CA ASP A 14 -7.53 -0.40 12.23
C ASP A 14 -8.67 -0.08 11.23
N GLY A 15 -9.40 -1.09 10.74
CA GLY A 15 -10.54 -0.95 9.82
C GLY A 15 -10.17 -0.78 8.34
N ILE A 16 -8.91 -0.99 7.98
CA ILE A 16 -8.40 -0.89 6.61
C ILE A 16 -8.36 -2.30 6.01
N THR A 17 -9.44 -2.68 5.35
CA THR A 17 -9.63 -4.04 4.82
C THR A 17 -9.43 -4.14 3.30
N GLU A 18 -9.55 -3.03 2.59
CA GLU A 18 -9.40 -2.97 1.13
C GLU A 18 -8.40 -1.88 0.72
N PRO A 19 -7.48 -2.18 -0.22
CA PRO A 19 -6.56 -1.17 -0.72
C PRO A 19 -7.24 -0.18 -1.65
N PHE A 20 -6.82 1.08 -1.60
CA PHE A 20 -7.16 2.05 -2.64
C PHE A 20 -6.46 1.70 -3.97
N ALA A 21 -7.01 2.19 -5.09
CA ALA A 21 -6.47 1.93 -6.42
C ALA A 21 -4.97 2.26 -6.56
N ILE A 22 -4.50 3.36 -5.94
CA ILE A 22 -3.07 3.71 -5.96
C ILE A 22 -2.22 2.68 -5.20
N GLN A 23 -2.70 2.18 -4.06
CA GLN A 23 -1.98 1.18 -3.26
C GLN A 23 -1.90 -0.16 -4.00
N ALA A 24 -3.01 -0.60 -4.59
CA ALA A 24 -3.05 -1.81 -5.40
C ALA A 24 -2.14 -1.73 -6.63
N ALA A 25 -2.01 -0.53 -7.22
CA ALA A 25 -1.14 -0.29 -8.37
C ALA A 25 0.34 -0.17 -8.02
N THR A 26 0.71 0.32 -6.82
CA THR A 26 2.11 0.61 -6.48
C THR A 26 2.79 -0.41 -5.58
N ILE A 27 2.04 -1.05 -4.66
CA ILE A 27 2.63 -1.94 -3.64
C ILE A 27 3.37 -3.13 -4.26
N PRO A 28 2.83 -3.86 -5.28
CA PRO A 28 3.52 -5.00 -5.85
C PRO A 28 4.90 -4.65 -6.45
N ASP A 29 4.97 -3.61 -7.29
CA ASP A 29 6.22 -3.19 -7.92
C ASP A 29 7.23 -2.67 -6.88
N ALA A 30 6.75 -1.95 -5.85
CA ALA A 30 7.62 -1.46 -4.78
C ALA A 30 8.21 -2.60 -3.93
N LEU A 31 7.43 -3.65 -3.64
CA LEU A 31 7.92 -4.84 -2.94
C LEU A 31 8.95 -5.63 -3.76
N GLU A 32 8.92 -5.52 -5.08
CA GLU A 32 9.93 -6.06 -5.98
C GLU A 32 11.20 -5.20 -6.06
N GLY A 33 11.25 -4.07 -5.32
CA GLY A 33 12.38 -3.16 -5.29
C GLY A 33 12.49 -2.25 -6.53
N LYS A 34 11.41 -2.11 -7.32
CA LYS A 34 11.37 -1.20 -8.46
C LYS A 34 11.10 0.22 -7.99
N ASP A 35 11.65 1.19 -8.72
CA ASP A 35 11.28 2.59 -8.55
C ASP A 35 9.85 2.82 -9.05
N VAL A 36 9.01 3.41 -8.20
CA VAL A 36 7.59 3.66 -8.50
C VAL A 36 7.27 5.15 -8.40
N LEU A 37 6.73 5.71 -9.49
CA LEU A 37 6.18 7.07 -9.52
C LEU A 37 4.65 7.01 -9.60
N GLY A 38 3.97 7.31 -8.50
CA GLY A 38 2.51 7.33 -8.45
C GLY A 38 1.92 8.72 -8.29
N ARG A 39 0.91 9.05 -9.09
CA ARG A 39 0.12 10.29 -8.98
C ARG A 39 -1.31 9.95 -8.61
N ALA A 40 -1.78 10.46 -7.48
CA ALA A 40 -3.18 10.35 -7.05
C ALA A 40 -3.59 11.63 -6.29
N GLN A 41 -4.89 11.85 -6.12
CA GLN A 41 -5.40 13.00 -5.35
C GLN A 41 -5.12 12.86 -3.84
N THR A 42 -5.25 13.94 -3.08
CA THR A 42 -5.18 13.91 -1.61
C THR A 42 -6.31 13.02 -1.08
N GLY A 43 -6.04 12.27 -0.01
CA GLY A 43 -6.99 11.30 0.55
C GLY A 43 -7.02 9.94 -0.16
N SER A 44 -6.28 9.72 -1.26
CA SER A 44 -6.24 8.43 -1.96
C SER A 44 -5.40 7.33 -1.28
N GLY A 45 -4.96 7.51 -0.02
CA GLY A 45 -4.17 6.49 0.67
C GLY A 45 -2.71 6.34 0.23
N LYS A 46 -2.14 7.33 -0.48
CA LYS A 46 -0.74 7.32 -0.94
C LYS A 46 0.28 7.05 0.17
N THR A 47 0.05 7.55 1.39
CA THR A 47 0.94 7.36 2.54
C THR A 47 1.22 5.88 2.81
N LEU A 48 0.18 5.05 2.86
CA LEU A 48 0.36 3.60 3.02
C LEU A 48 0.87 2.94 1.73
N GLY A 49 0.46 3.45 0.56
CA GLY A 49 0.90 2.91 -0.73
C GLY A 49 2.40 2.98 -0.98
N PHE A 50 3.09 3.97 -0.42
CA PHE A 50 4.55 4.12 -0.48
C PHE A 50 5.27 3.77 0.82
N GLY A 51 4.57 3.76 1.96
CA GLY A 51 5.15 3.50 3.28
C GLY A 51 5.16 2.04 3.69
N LEU A 52 4.20 1.23 3.24
CA LEU A 52 4.13 -0.21 3.56
C LEU A 52 5.22 -1.07 2.89
N PRO A 53 5.69 -0.76 1.66
CA PRO A 53 6.76 -1.52 1.03
C PRO A 53 8.19 -1.24 1.56
N LEU A 54 8.36 -0.37 2.57
CA LEU A 54 9.66 0.01 3.15
C LEU A 54 10.09 -0.89 4.32
#